data_AF-A0A0V7Z9H9-F1
#
_entry.id   AF-A0A0V7Z9H9-F1
#
_cell.length_a   1.000
_cell.length_b   1.000
_cell.length_c   1.000
_cell.angle_alpha   90.00
_cell.angle_beta   90.00
_cell.angle_gamma   90.00
#
_symmetry.space_group_name_H-M   'P 1'
#
loop_
_entity.id
_entity.type
_entity.pdbx_description
1 polymer ?
#
loop_
_entity_poly.entity_id
_entity_poly.type
_entity_poly.pdbx_seq_one_letter_code
_entity_poly.pdbx_strand_id
1 'polypeptide(L)' 'MRATIRRRVAPTPDNAALVRLEEQVAAAGSAKAFALKAGISESYVGDVRAGRRQPGLSLLLALGLVRVVSYAPAPEARS' A
#
# COMPACT_ATOMS: atom_id res chain seq x y z
N MET A 1 -20.64 33.33 -5.20
CA MET A 1 -20.02 32.28 -6.03
C MET A 1 -19.08 31.46 -5.15
N ARG A 2 -19.54 30.34 -4.56
CA ARG A 2 -18.70 29.47 -3.70
C ARG A 2 -18.19 28.32 -4.55
N ALA A 3 -16.88 28.31 -4.84
CA ALA A 3 -16.23 27.19 -5.49
C ALA A 3 -16.17 26.02 -4.50
N THR A 4 -17.04 25.03 -4.69
CA THR A 4 -17.01 23.78 -3.93
C THR A 4 -15.76 23.00 -4.36
N ILE A 5 -14.66 23.16 -3.63
CA ILE A 5 -13.46 22.33 -3.79
C ILE A 5 -13.86 20.90 -3.44
N ARG A 6 -14.19 20.10 -4.46
CA ARG A 6 -14.26 18.65 -4.30
C ARG A 6 -12.83 18.18 -4.07
N ARG A 7 -12.44 18.03 -2.80
CA ARG A 7 -11.19 17.38 -2.40
C ARG A 7 -11.15 16.01 -3.06
N ARG A 8 -10.36 15.84 -4.12
CA ARG A 8 -9.95 14.50 -4.55
C ARG A 8 -9.17 13.92 -3.38
N VAL A 9 -9.74 12.92 -2.72
CA VAL A 9 -8.97 12.06 -1.84
C VAL A 9 -7.97 11.36 -2.75
N ALA A 10 -6.70 11.75 -2.68
CA ALA A 10 -5.63 11.00 -3.33
C ALA A 10 -5.72 9.55 -2.82
N PRO A 11 -5.51 8.53 -3.66
CA PRO A 11 -5.44 7.16 -3.17
C PRO A 11 -4.45 7.15 -2.02
N THR A 12 -4.90 6.69 -0.85
CA THR A 12 -3.99 6.52 0.28
C THR A 12 -2.85 5.60 -0.16
N PRO A 13 -1.61 5.84 0.29
CA PRO A 13 -0.45 5.04 -0.15
C PRO A 13 -0.68 3.54 0.04
N ASP A 14 -1.45 3.15 1.06
CA ASP A 14 -1.84 1.76 1.34
C ASP A 14 -2.68 1.15 0.20
N ASN A 15 -3.56 1.95 -0.43
CA ASN A 15 -4.40 1.51 -1.55
C ASN A 15 -3.57 1.34 -2.83
N ALA A 16 -2.54 2.17 -3.04
CA ALA A 16 -1.62 2.03 -4.16
C ALA A 16 -0.80 0.73 -4.09
N ALA A 17 -0.38 0.33 -2.89
CA ALA A 17 0.32 -0.94 -2.67
C ALA A 17 -0.57 -2.15 -2.97
N LEU A 18 -1.85 -2.11 -2.60
CA LEU A 18 -2.81 -3.18 -2.89
C LEU A 18 -3.10 -3.30 -4.39
N VAL A 19 -3.29 -2.19 -5.10
CA VAL A 19 -3.46 -2.22 -6.56
C VAL A 19 -2.24 -2.87 -7.24
N ARG A 20 -1.03 -2.46 -6.85
CA ARG A 20 0.21 -3.02 -7.39
C ARG A 20 0.35 -4.51 -7.07
N LEU A 21 -0.10 -4.92 -5.87
CA LEU A 21 -0.12 -6.32 -5.48
C LEU A 21 -1.04 -7.15 -6.36
N GLU A 22 -2.28 -6.72 -6.59
CA GLU A 22 -3.22 -7.45 -7.45
C GLU A 22 -2.71 -7.56 -8.90
N GLU A 23 -2.09 -6.51 -9.44
CA GLU A 23 -1.44 -6.56 -10.76
C GLU A 23 -0.33 -7.61 -10.83
N GLN A 24 0.56 -7.65 -9.83
CA GLN A 24 1.67 -8.60 -9.79
C GLN A 24 1.18 -10.04 -9.57
N VAL A 25 0.14 -10.22 -8.75
CA VAL A 25 -0.53 -11.51 -8.54
C VAL A 25 -1.17 -12.01 -9.83
N ALA A 26 -1.88 -11.15 -10.56
CA ALA A 26 -2.45 -11.49 -11.85
C ALA A 26 -1.36 -11.85 -12.87
N ALA A 27 -0.28 -11.09 -12.95
CA ALA A 27 0.86 -11.37 -13.84
C ALA A 27 1.60 -12.67 -13.49
N ALA A 28 1.66 -13.04 -12.21
CA ALA A 28 2.22 -14.31 -11.76
C ALA A 28 1.24 -15.49 -11.90
N GLY A 29 -0.04 -15.23 -12.20
CA GLY A 29 -1.12 -16.21 -12.35
C GLY A 29 -1.77 -16.66 -11.03
N SER A 30 -1.13 -16.45 -9.87
CA SER A 30 -1.73 -16.71 -8.56
C SER A 30 -0.98 -16.02 -7.42
N ALA A 31 -1.63 -15.86 -6.26
CA ALA A 31 -1.00 -15.31 -5.07
C ALA A 31 0.16 -16.20 -4.59
N LYS A 32 0.01 -17.52 -4.66
CA LYS A 32 1.05 -18.50 -4.35
C LYS A 32 2.28 -18.34 -5.26
N ALA A 33 2.07 -18.22 -6.58
CA ALA A 33 3.15 -18.07 -7.54
C ALA A 33 3.90 -16.74 -7.34
N PHE A 34 3.17 -15.64 -7.10
CA PHE A 34 3.77 -14.37 -6.75
C PHE A 34 4.59 -14.47 -5.46
N ALA A 35 4.02 -15.06 -4.40
CA ALA A 35 4.66 -15.21 -3.12
C ALA A 35 5.98 -15.99 -3.23
N LEU A 36 5.97 -17.11 -3.96
CA LEU A 36 7.15 -17.93 -4.23
C LEU A 36 8.23 -17.13 -4.98
N LYS A 37 7.86 -16.41 -6.05
CA LYS A 37 8.78 -15.58 -6.84
C LYS A 37 9.39 -14.44 -6.00
N ALA A 38 8.59 -13.84 -5.13
CA ALA A 38 8.99 -12.72 -4.27
C ALA A 38 9.70 -13.15 -2.98
N GLY A 39 9.83 -14.45 -2.69
CA GLY A 39 10.47 -14.95 -1.48
C GLY A 39 9.71 -14.61 -0.19
N ILE A 40 8.39 -14.46 -0.27
CA ILE A 40 7.50 -14.12 0.87
C ILE A 40 6.46 -15.22 1.06
N SER A 41 5.91 -15.33 2.27
CA SER A 41 4.90 -16.37 2.54
C SER A 41 3.56 -16.02 1.89
N GLU A 42 2.89 -17.03 1.35
CA GLU A 42 1.54 -16.88 0.78
C GLU A 42 0.54 -16.38 1.82
N SER A 43 0.62 -16.86 3.07
CA SER A 43 -0.21 -16.38 4.18
C SER A 43 -0.03 -14.88 4.42
N TYR A 44 1.21 -14.38 4.34
CA TYR A 44 1.47 -12.95 4.49
C TYR A 44 0.84 -12.13 3.36
N VAL A 45 0.95 -12.61 2.11
CA VAL A 45 0.26 -11.99 0.96
C VAL A 45 -1.26 -11.99 1.19
N GLY A 46 -1.83 -13.10 1.65
CA GLY A 46 -3.25 -13.20 1.98
C GLY A 46 -3.71 -12.23 3.08
N ASP A 47 -2.93 -12.07 4.14
CA ASP A 47 -3.23 -11.13 5.23
C ASP A 47 -3.19 -9.67 4.77
N VAL A 48 -2.26 -9.31 3.87
CA VAL A 48 -2.20 -7.97 3.30
C VAL A 48 -3.38 -7.72 2.37
N ARG A 49 -3.73 -8.67 1.49
CA ARG A 49 -4.91 -8.57 0.60
C ARG A 49 -6.22 -8.46 1.38
N ALA A 50 -6.31 -9.13 2.53
CA ALA A 50 -7.47 -9.05 3.42
C ALA A 50 -7.48 -7.80 4.32
N GLY A 51 -6.46 -6.92 4.23
CA GLY A 51 -6.33 -5.74 5.08
C GLY A 51 -6.04 -6.03 6.56
N ARG A 52 -5.77 -7.29 6.92
CA ARG A 52 -5.41 -7.69 8.30
C ARG A 52 -4.02 -7.21 8.68
N ARG A 53 -3.15 -7.01 7.70
CA ARG A 53 -1.78 -6.54 7.90
C ARG A 53 -1.42 -5.49 6.87
N GLN A 54 -0.66 -4.48 7.29
CA GLN A 54 -0.09 -3.53 6.34
C GLN A 54 1.08 -4.14 5.55
N PRO A 55 1.29 -3.70 4.29
CA PRO A 55 2.46 -4.08 3.52
C PRO A 55 3.73 -3.55 4.20
N GLY A 56 4.62 -4.47 4.54
CA GLY A 56 5.91 -4.21 5.15
C GLY A 56 7.01 -4.14 4.10
N LEU A 57 8.25 -3.91 4.56
CA LEU A 57 9.39 -3.67 3.67
C LEU A 57 9.58 -4.74 2.59
N SER A 58 9.54 -6.02 2.96
CA SER A 58 9.76 -7.13 2.01
C SER A 58 8.73 -7.14 0.88
N LEU A 59 7.45 -6.96 1.21
CA LEU A 59 6.39 -6.90 0.22
C LEU A 59 6.49 -5.63 -0.62
N LEU A 60 6.76 -4.47 -0.01
CA LEU A 60 6.92 -3.22 -0.75
C LEU A 60 8.06 -3.30 -1.76
N LEU A 61 9.23 -3.84 -1.37
CA LEU A 61 10.35 -4.04 -2.28
C LEU A 61 10.02 -5.01 -3.41
N ALA A 62 9.31 -6.11 -3.11
CA ALA A 62 8.84 -7.05 -4.13
C ALA A 62 7.86 -6.40 -5.14
N LEU A 63 7.13 -5.37 -4.72
CA LEU A 63 6.23 -4.58 -5.56
C LEU A 63 6.94 -3.40 -6.28
N GLY A 64 8.24 -3.20 -6.03
CA GLY A 64 8.98 -2.05 -6.54
C GLY A 64 8.57 -0.73 -5.89
N LEU A 65 8.10 -0.77 -4.64
CA LEU A 65 7.62 0.36 -3.86
C LEU A 65 8.49 0.58 -2.62
N VAL A 66 8.47 1.81 -2.11
CA VAL A 66 9.05 2.16 -0.82
C VAL A 66 8.05 2.99 -0.02
N ARG A 67 8.05 2.80 1.30
CA ARG A 67 7.26 3.65 2.20
C ARG A 67 8.02 4.94 2.46
N VAL A 68 7.43 6.07 2.08
CA VAL A 68 7.94 7.41 2.41
C VAL A 68 7.11 7.96 3.57
N VAL A 69 7.78 8.35 4.66
CA VAL A 69 7.16 8.99 5.82
C VAL A 69 7.65 10.44 5.90
N SER A 70 6.72 11.39 5.89
CA SER A 70 7.01 12.82 6.01
C SER A 70 6.34 13.39 7.26
N TYR A 71 7.05 14.27 7.97
CA TYR A 71 6.54 15.00 9.12
C TYR A 71 6.28 16.47 8.73
N ALA A 72 5.25 17.07 9.31
CA ALA A 72 4.92 18.48 9.15
C ALA A 72 4.90 19.16 10.53
N PRO A 73 5.08 20.49 10.60
CA PRO A 73 4.97 21.22 11.85
C PRO A 73 3.61 20.96 12.52
N ALA A 74 3.62 20.71 13.83
CA ALA A 74 2.40 20.71 14.61
C ALA A 74 1.88 22.16 14.70
N PRO A 75 0.56 22.41 14.58
CA PRO A 75 0.02 23.71 14.89
C PRO A 75 0.37 24.08 16.34
N GLU A 76 0.74 25.33 16.59
CA GLU A 76 1.15 25.81 17.92
C GLU A 76 0.14 25.36 18.98
N ALA A 77 0.65 24.69 20.01
CA ALA A 77 -0.14 24.32 21.17
C ALA A 77 -0.64 25.62 21.82
N ARG A 78 -1.94 25.90 21.70
CA ARG A 78 -2.54 27.00 22.42
C ARG A 78 -2.56 26.62 23.91
N SER A 79 -1.65 27.24 24.67
CA SER A 79 -1.63 27.21 26.14
C SER A 79 -2.86 27.91 26.71
#